data_AF-A0A925PZD9-F1
#
_entry.id   AF-A0A925PZD9-F1
#
_cell.length_a   1.000
_cell.length_b   1.000
_cell.length_c   1.000
_cell.angle_alpha   90.00
_cell.angle_beta   90.00
_cell.angle_gamma   90.00
#
_symmetry.space_group_name_H-M   'P 1'
#
loop_
_entity.id
_entity.type
_entity.pdbx_description
1 polymer ?
#
loop_
_entity_poly.entity_id
_entity_poly.type
_entity_poly.pdbx_seq_one_letter_code
_entity_poly.pdbx_strand_id
1 'polypeptide(L)' 'MDRIDLRSDTVTQPSPGMRAAMAAAPVGDDVFGDDPTVNRLQELCAARFGMEAGLFFPSGTQSNLAALM' A
#
# COMPACT_ATOMS: atom_id res chain seq x y z
N MET A 1 8.98 -9.07 22.83
CA MET A 1 9.13 -7.92 21.91
C MET A 1 10.17 -7.05 22.58
N ASP A 2 11.43 -7.51 22.56
CA ASP A 2 12.42 -7.19 23.62
C ASP A 2 13.70 -6.56 23.06
N ARG A 3 13.61 -5.79 21.98
CA ARG A 3 14.80 -5.11 21.46
C ARG A 3 14.46 -3.81 20.77
N ILE A 4 15.16 -2.75 21.16
CA ILE A 4 15.22 -1.51 20.39
C ILE A 4 15.93 -1.85 19.07
N ASP A 5 15.21 -1.80 17.96
CA ASP A 5 15.74 -2.15 16.64
C ASP A 5 15.87 -0.88 15.79
N LEU A 6 17.13 -0.46 15.56
CA LEU A 6 17.48 0.76 14.84
C LEU A 6 18.06 0.48 13.44
N ARG A 7 17.88 -0.73 12.91
CA ARG A 7 18.43 -1.11 11.59
C ARG A 7 17.80 -0.31 10.45
N SER A 8 16.48 -0.10 10.50
CA SER A 8 15.69 0.63 9.50
C SER A 8 14.26 0.83 10.02
N ASP A 9 13.55 1.81 9.50
CA ASP A 9 12.10 1.99 9.62
C ASP A 9 11.27 0.84 9.03
N THR A 10 11.79 0.08 8.06
CA THR A 10 11.11 -1.08 7.46
C THR A 10 10.79 -2.21 8.45
N VAL A 11 11.36 -2.20 9.66
CA VAL A 11 11.06 -3.17 10.72
C VAL A 11 9.71 -2.95 11.41
N THR A 12 9.01 -1.86 11.08
CA THR A 12 7.69 -1.55 11.64
C THR A 12 6.72 -2.71 11.55
N GLN A 13 5.93 -2.90 12.60
CA GLN A 13 4.87 -3.90 12.64
C GLN A 13 3.50 -3.22 12.52
N PRO A 14 2.53 -3.82 11.81
CA PRO A 14 1.17 -3.31 11.76
C PRO A 14 0.57 -3.17 13.17
N SER A 15 0.04 -1.98 13.47
CA SER A 15 -0.68 -1.72 14.72
C SER A 15 -1.98 -2.53 14.79
N PRO A 16 -2.60 -2.66 15.98
CA PRO A 16 -3.89 -3.35 16.10
C PRO A 16 -4.98 -2.77 15.19
N GLY A 17 -5.04 -1.44 15.06
CA GLY A 17 -6.00 -0.77 14.17
C GLY A 17 -5.75 -1.08 12.69
N MET A 18 -4.49 -1.12 12.26
CA MET A 18 -4.13 -1.51 10.90
C MET A 18 -4.52 -2.96 10.62
N ARG A 19 -4.25 -3.88 11.56
CA ARG A 19 -4.63 -5.29 11.42
C ARG A 19 -6.15 -5.48 11.35
N ALA A 20 -6.91 -4.74 12.14
CA ALA A 20 -8.37 -4.77 12.09
C ALA A 20 -8.90 -4.22 10.75
N ALA A 21 -8.34 -3.12 10.25
CA ALA A 21 -8.70 -2.55 8.95
C ALA A 21 -8.40 -3.51 7.79
N MET A 22 -7.23 -4.16 7.80
CA MET A 22 -6.86 -5.17 6.81
C MET A 22 -7.83 -6.36 6.83
N ALA A 23 -8.18 -6.87 8.02
CA ALA A 23 -9.08 -8.01 8.15
C ALA A 23 -10.53 -7.71 7.72
N ALA A 24 -10.96 -6.45 7.83
CA ALA A 24 -12.30 -6.01 7.47
C ALA A 24 -12.41 -5.42 6.05
N ALA A 25 -11.30 -5.30 5.32
CA ALA A 25 -11.28 -4.65 4.01
C ALA A 25 -12.10 -5.46 2.98
N PRO A 26 -13.02 -4.81 2.23
CA PRO A 26 -13.60 -5.44 1.05
C PRO A 26 -12.50 -5.61 -0.01
N VAL A 27 -12.44 -6.79 -0.63
CA VAL A 27 -11.42 -7.15 -1.62
C VAL A 27 -12.07 -7.68 -2.89
N GLY A 28 -11.29 -7.68 -3.97
CA GLY A 28 -11.69 -8.18 -5.28
C GLY A 28 -10.50 -8.71 -6.08
N ASP A 29 -10.69 -8.91 -7.37
CA ASP A 29 -9.58 -9.23 -8.27
C ASP A 29 -9.01 -7.94 -8.88
N ASP A 30 -7.83 -7.56 -8.43
CA ASP A 30 -7.17 -6.32 -8.85
C ASP A 30 -6.72 -6.35 -10.32
N VAL A 31 -6.50 -7.54 -10.91
CA VAL A 31 -6.16 -7.65 -12.35
C VAL A 31 -7.36 -7.20 -13.21
N PHE A 32 -8.58 -7.43 -12.73
CA PHE A 32 -9.80 -6.94 -13.36
C PHE A 32 -10.22 -5.54 -12.89
N GLY A 33 -9.52 -4.97 -11.90
CA GLY A 33 -9.83 -3.67 -11.32
C GLY A 33 -11.00 -3.67 -10.32
N ASP A 34 -11.39 -4.85 -9.83
CA ASP A 34 -12.57 -5.03 -8.99
C ASP A 34 -12.27 -4.97 -7.49
N ASP A 35 -11.02 -4.71 -7.07
CA ASP A 35 -10.67 -4.53 -5.66
C ASP A 35 -10.97 -3.09 -5.18
N PRO A 36 -12.04 -2.88 -4.38
CA PRO A 36 -12.44 -1.54 -3.96
C PRO A 36 -11.45 -0.89 -2.99
N THR A 37 -10.68 -1.69 -2.24
CA THR A 37 -9.70 -1.17 -1.29
C THR A 37 -8.44 -0.68 -2.00
N VAL A 38 -7.98 -1.42 -3.01
CA VAL A 38 -6.86 -0.98 -3.87
C VAL A 38 -7.24 0.28 -4.64
N ASN A 39 -8.41 0.29 -5.27
CA ASN A 39 -8.89 1.47 -6.00
C ASN A 39 -8.94 2.72 -5.13
N ARG A 40 -9.51 2.61 -3.93
CA ARG A 40 -9.56 3.72 -2.96
C ARG A 40 -8.16 4.20 -2.55
N LEU A 41 -7.21 3.29 -2.34
CA LEU A 41 -5.83 3.66 -1.99
C LEU A 41 -5.18 4.47 -3.12
N GLN A 42 -5.36 4.03 -4.37
CA GLN A 42 -4.80 4.69 -5.55
C GLN A 42 -5.40 6.08 -5.77
N GLU A 43 -6.73 6.21 -5.66
CA GLU A 43 -7.43 7.50 -5.75
C GLU A 43 -6.97 8.47 -4.66
N LEU A 44 -6.86 8.00 -3.41
CA LEU A 44 -6.39 8.81 -2.29
C LEU A 44 -4.95 9.30 -2.50
N CYS A 45 -4.06 8.43 -3.01
CA CYS A 45 -2.69 8.79 -3.33
C CYS A 45 -2.64 9.80 -4.49
N ALA A 46 -3.35 9.56 -5.59
CA ALA A 46 -3.43 10.47 -6.73
C ALA A 46 -3.88 11.87 -6.30
N ALA A 47 -4.97 11.95 -5.54
CA ALA A 47 -5.50 13.20 -4.99
C ALA A 47 -4.50 13.90 -4.06
N ARG A 48 -3.83 13.15 -3.17
CA ARG A 48 -2.84 13.71 -2.23
C ARG A 48 -1.64 14.32 -2.93
N PHE A 49 -1.20 13.74 -4.05
CA PHE A 49 -0.04 14.24 -4.80
C PHE A 49 -0.41 15.15 -5.97
N GLY A 50 -1.70 15.41 -6.21
CA GLY A 50 -2.16 16.25 -7.32
C GLY A 50 -1.93 15.61 -8.69
N MET A 51 -1.96 14.28 -8.76
CA MET A 51 -1.75 13.50 -9.98
C MET A 51 -3.07 12.95 -10.51
N GLU A 52 -3.11 12.61 -11.80
CA GLU A 52 -4.31 12.06 -12.45
C GLU A 52 -4.64 10.64 -11.96
N ALA A 53 -3.61 9.83 -11.65
CA ALA A 53 -3.76 8.44 -11.24
C ALA A 53 -2.66 8.00 -10.27
N GLY A 54 -2.90 6.88 -9.58
CA GLY A 54 -1.94 6.17 -8.75
C GLY A 54 -2.02 4.66 -9.04
N LEU A 55 -0.95 3.93 -8.77
CA LEU A 55 -0.89 2.47 -8.95
C LEU A 55 -0.20 1.82 -7.76
N PHE A 56 -0.81 0.79 -7.18
CA PHE A 56 -0.27 0.07 -6.04
C PHE A 56 0.75 -0.98 -6.50
N PHE A 57 1.91 -1.04 -5.82
CA PHE A 57 2.94 -2.03 -6.08
C PHE A 57 3.35 -2.75 -4.78
N PRO A 58 3.73 -4.04 -4.85
CA PRO A 58 4.22 -4.78 -3.68
C PRO A 58 5.49 -4.22 -3.03
N SER A 59 6.31 -3.46 -3.77
CA SER A 59 7.56 -2.89 -3.26
C SER A 59 7.94 -1.60 -3.96
N GLY A 60 8.74 -0.77 -3.28
CA GLY A 60 9.34 0.43 -3.88
C GLY A 60 10.34 0.13 -5.00
N THR A 61 10.98 -1.04 -5.00
CA THR A 61 11.86 -1.46 -6.10
C THR A 61 11.07 -1.71 -7.38
N GLN A 62 9.94 -2.42 -7.28
CA GLN A 62 9.07 -2.67 -8.42
C GLN A 62 8.43 -1.38 -8.95
N SER A 63 8.00 -0.47 -8.07
CA SER A 63 7.44 0.81 -8.51
C SER A 63 8.44 1.65 -9.29
N ASN A 64 9.71 1.69 -8.84
CA ASN A 64 10.77 2.39 -9.58
C ASN A 64 11.08 1.70 -10.91
N LEU A 65 11.13 0.37 -10.94
CA LEU A 65 11.38 -0.38 -12.16
C LEU A 65 10.27 -0.14 -13.20
N ALA A 66 9.00 -0.19 -12.79
CA ALA A 66 7.84 0.08 -13.65
C ALA A 66 7.78 1.54 -14.13
N ALA A 67 8.37 2.50 -13.40
CA ALA A 67 8.46 3.87 -13.85
C ALA A 67 9.55 4.08 -14.92
N LEU A 68 10.50 3.15 -15.04
CA LEU A 68 11.63 3.25 -15.96
C LEU A 68 11.44 2.44 -17.25
N MET A 69 10.69 1.33 -17.20
CA MET A 69 10.46 0.41 -18.32
C MET A 69 9.02 0.50 -18.81
#